data_AF-A0A5M7BC23-F1
#
_entry.id   AF-A0A5M7BC23-F1
#
_cell.length_a   1.000
_cell.length_b   1.000
_cell.length_c   1.000
_cell.angle_alpha   90.00
_cell.angle_beta   90.00
_cell.angle_gamma   90.00
#
_symmetry.space_group_name_H-M   'P 1'
#
loop_
_entity.id
_entity.type
_entity.pdbx_description
1 polymer ?
#
loop_
_entity_poly.entity_id
_entity_poly.type
_entity_poly.pdbx_seq_one_letter_code
_entity_poly.pdbx_strand_id
1 'polypeptide(L)'
;MSERVVLAHSGDPESSAAIRWLVAEARADVVAVTVDLGQGGEGLAAVRRRALDLGAVEAVVTDARDEFAEQHCLPALRAHALDRHPMVAELSRPLIAKHLVAAADEFGANAVAGFGTDVAALDPRLAVITPERGRHPGSGKARCPLRHNIWGWGAHRAPDWSLDPEELTITFDAGVPVAIDGETVTALQAIQELNRRAGAHGVGLLDTHQAPGATALITAHRELEELTLDRELARFKRTVGHRWAELVHDGRWYSPLKDALDAFIADSQHQVSGEVRIVLHAGRAQVRDRRAEEPWCAANAPTWYDSSQRLAQPCG
;
A
#
# COMPACT_ATOMS: atom_id res chain seq x y z
N MET A 1 9.15 26.08 -28.47
CA MET A 1 9.44 25.67 -27.07
C MET A 1 9.57 24.16 -27.11
N SER A 2 10.63 23.59 -26.54
CA SER A 2 10.72 22.14 -26.36
C SER A 2 9.54 21.70 -25.49
N GLU A 3 8.81 20.67 -25.91
CA GLU A 3 7.82 20.05 -25.03
C GLU A 3 8.56 19.38 -23.89
N ARG A 4 8.30 19.81 -22.66
CA ARG A 4 8.88 19.22 -21.47
C ARG A 4 7.96 18.11 -21.00
N VAL A 5 8.52 16.93 -20.82
CA VAL A 5 7.78 15.71 -20.50
C VAL A 5 8.30 15.17 -19.18
N VAL A 6 7.40 14.95 -18.23
CA VAL A 6 7.71 14.23 -16.99
C VAL A 6 7.52 12.73 -17.21
N LEU A 7 8.49 11.92 -16.82
CA LEU A 7 8.45 10.46 -16.96
C LEU A 7 8.74 9.80 -15.62
N ALA A 8 7.91 8.83 -15.23
CA ALA A 8 8.24 7.93 -14.13
C ALA A 8 9.41 7.02 -14.52
N HIS A 9 10.50 7.10 -13.77
CA HIS A 9 11.70 6.31 -14.00
C HIS A 9 12.05 5.47 -12.78
N SER A 10 12.03 4.15 -12.95
CA SER A 10 12.39 3.16 -11.92
C SER A 10 13.77 2.54 -12.12
N GLY A 11 14.52 2.97 -13.15
CA GLY A 11 15.84 2.41 -13.49
C GLY A 11 15.79 1.14 -14.34
N ASP A 12 14.63 0.53 -14.51
CA ASP A 12 14.46 -0.67 -15.33
C ASP A 12 14.71 -0.39 -16.84
N PRO A 13 14.93 -1.45 -17.64
CA PRO A 13 15.17 -1.30 -19.08
C PRO A 13 14.03 -0.61 -19.85
N GLU A 14 12.78 -0.78 -19.44
CA GLU A 14 11.61 -0.21 -20.13
C GLU A 14 11.55 1.30 -19.90
N SER A 15 11.65 1.76 -18.65
CA SER A 15 11.70 3.20 -18.35
C SER A 15 12.97 3.88 -18.90
N SER A 16 14.11 3.17 -18.93
CA SER A 16 15.34 3.67 -19.56
C SER A 16 15.21 3.83 -21.08
N ALA A 17 14.54 2.89 -21.74
CA ALA A 17 14.26 2.98 -23.18
C ALA A 17 13.29 4.12 -23.50
N ALA A 18 12.31 4.37 -22.62
CA ALA A 18 11.38 5.49 -22.76
C ALA A 18 12.09 6.86 -22.73
N ILE A 19 13.08 7.06 -21.85
CA ILE A 19 13.90 8.28 -21.84
C ILE A 19 14.58 8.46 -23.20
N ARG A 20 15.27 7.43 -23.70
CA ARG A 20 15.98 7.51 -24.99
C ARG A 20 15.05 7.85 -26.14
N TRP A 21 13.86 7.24 -26.17
CA TRP A 21 12.87 7.49 -27.23
C TRP A 21 12.32 8.92 -27.18
N LEU A 22 11.97 9.41 -25.98
CA LEU A 22 11.48 10.78 -25.81
C LEU A 22 12.53 11.82 -26.20
N VAL A 23 13.80 11.58 -25.86
CA VAL A 23 14.91 12.48 -26.21
C VAL A 23 15.22 12.42 -27.71
N ALA A 24 15.34 11.22 -28.29
CA ALA A 24 15.79 11.05 -29.68
C ALA A 24 14.68 11.37 -30.69
N GLU A 25 13.48 10.83 -30.49
CA GLU A 25 12.42 10.84 -31.49
C GLU A 25 11.37 11.92 -31.24
N ALA A 26 10.94 12.07 -29.98
CA ALA A 26 10.01 13.15 -29.62
C ALA A 26 10.73 14.50 -29.45
N ARG A 27 12.07 14.51 -29.37
CA ARG A 27 12.91 15.71 -29.13
C ARG A 27 12.43 16.52 -27.93
N ALA A 28 11.97 15.81 -26.89
CA ALA A 28 11.41 16.38 -25.68
C ALA A 28 12.48 16.61 -24.61
N ASP A 29 12.29 17.66 -23.79
CA ASP A 29 13.08 17.85 -22.58
C ASP A 29 12.51 16.93 -21.49
N VAL A 30 13.20 15.84 -21.18
CA VAL A 30 12.69 14.83 -20.25
C VAL A 30 13.10 15.14 -18.81
N VAL A 31 12.12 15.26 -17.92
CA VAL A 31 12.31 15.27 -16.46
C VAL A 31 11.98 13.87 -15.93
N ALA A 32 13.01 13.15 -15.49
CA ALA A 32 12.84 11.81 -14.93
C ALA A 32 12.51 11.89 -13.43
N VAL A 33 11.43 11.24 -13.01
CA VAL A 33 10.99 11.22 -11.61
C VAL A 33 11.01 9.79 -11.09
N THR A 34 11.80 9.56 -10.05
CA THR A 34 11.85 8.30 -9.31
C THR A 34 11.19 8.49 -7.95
N VAL A 35 10.18 7.69 -7.64
CA VAL A 35 9.53 7.69 -6.33
C VAL A 35 10.00 6.47 -5.55
N ASP A 36 10.59 6.67 -4.37
CA ASP A 36 10.97 5.60 -3.46
C ASP A 36 9.77 5.20 -2.60
N LEU A 37 9.33 3.97 -2.81
CA LEU A 37 8.27 3.28 -2.08
C LEU A 37 8.82 2.04 -1.35
N GLY A 38 10.14 1.98 -1.15
CA GLY A 38 10.83 0.87 -0.51
C GLY A 38 11.11 -0.32 -1.44
N GLN A 39 11.18 -0.09 -2.75
CA GLN A 39 11.50 -1.12 -3.75
C GLN A 39 12.92 -1.71 -3.62
N GLY A 40 13.83 -1.03 -2.92
CA GLY A 40 15.23 -1.44 -2.78
C GLY A 40 16.01 -1.43 -4.11
N GLY A 41 17.05 -2.26 -4.23
CA GLY A 41 17.80 -2.47 -5.47
C GLY A 41 19.11 -1.70 -5.57
N GLU A 42 19.46 -1.27 -6.79
CA GLU A 42 20.78 -0.70 -7.17
C GLU A 42 21.13 0.67 -6.54
N GLY A 43 20.28 1.17 -5.64
CA GLY A 43 20.40 2.47 -5.01
C GLY A 43 19.84 3.59 -5.90
N LEU A 44 19.01 4.45 -5.32
CA LEU A 44 18.32 5.52 -6.05
C LEU A 44 19.27 6.53 -6.70
N ALA A 45 20.47 6.70 -6.14
CA ALA A 45 21.52 7.53 -6.72
C ALA A 45 22.01 7.01 -8.09
N ALA A 46 22.08 5.68 -8.25
CA ALA A 46 22.43 5.06 -9.51
C ALA A 46 21.31 5.21 -10.55
N VAL A 47 20.05 5.04 -10.13
CA VAL A 47 18.86 5.28 -10.97
C VAL A 47 18.84 6.72 -11.48
N ARG A 48 19.05 7.69 -10.57
CA ARG A 48 19.14 9.11 -10.93
C ARG A 48 20.26 9.38 -11.92
N ARG A 49 21.47 8.86 -11.68
CA ARG A 49 22.62 9.02 -12.57
C ARG A 49 22.31 8.46 -13.95
N ARG A 50 21.73 7.25 -14.02
CA ARG A 50 21.33 6.59 -15.26
C ARG A 50 20.38 7.46 -16.07
N ALA A 51 19.36 8.06 -15.46
CA ALA A 51 18.43 8.94 -16.17
C ALA A 51 19.14 10.10 -16.88
N LEU A 52 20.08 10.74 -16.18
CA LEU A 52 20.88 11.85 -16.72
C LEU A 52 21.79 11.37 -17.86
N ASP A 53 22.46 10.23 -17.68
CA ASP A 53 23.33 9.64 -18.71
C ASP A 53 22.55 9.24 -19.99
N LEU A 54 21.25 8.98 -19.86
CA LEU A 54 20.33 8.67 -20.97
C LEU A 54 19.80 9.91 -21.69
N GLY A 55 20.10 11.12 -21.20
CA GLY A 55 19.71 12.38 -21.83
C GLY A 55 18.53 13.10 -21.17
N ALA A 56 18.09 12.70 -19.97
CA ALA A 56 17.14 13.50 -19.20
C ALA A 56 17.77 14.85 -18.82
N VAL A 57 17.02 15.94 -18.97
CA VAL A 57 17.48 17.29 -18.60
C VAL A 57 17.52 17.46 -17.08
N GLU A 58 16.64 16.75 -16.37
CA GLU A 58 16.56 16.71 -14.92
C GLU A 58 16.19 15.31 -14.44
N ALA A 59 16.66 14.96 -13.24
CA ALA A 59 16.34 13.70 -12.59
C ALA A 59 16.10 13.91 -11.10
N VAL A 60 14.86 13.66 -10.67
CA VAL A 60 14.37 13.85 -9.30
C VAL A 60 14.14 12.50 -8.65
N VAL A 61 14.54 12.40 -7.38
CA VAL A 61 14.24 11.25 -6.53
C VAL A 61 13.45 11.77 -5.33
N THR A 62 12.26 11.22 -5.12
CA THR A 62 11.40 11.59 -3.99
C THR A 62 11.24 10.39 -3.08
N ASP A 63 11.60 10.55 -1.80
CA ASP A 63 11.27 9.56 -0.77
C ASP A 63 9.81 9.74 -0.35
N ALA A 64 8.98 8.74 -0.66
CA ALA A 64 7.55 8.75 -0.35
C ALA A 64 7.14 7.52 0.46
N ARG A 65 8.07 6.91 1.20
CA ARG A 65 7.81 5.66 1.94
C ARG A 65 6.80 5.85 3.07
N ASP A 66 6.95 6.91 3.86
CA ASP A 66 5.98 7.25 4.92
C ASP A 66 4.63 7.63 4.32
N GLU A 67 4.63 8.49 3.28
CA GLU A 67 3.41 8.88 2.57
C GLU A 67 2.66 7.66 2.00
N PHE A 68 3.39 6.69 1.45
CA PHE A 68 2.81 5.46 0.93
C PHE A 68 2.23 4.59 2.05
N ALA A 69 2.96 4.44 3.16
CA ALA A 69 2.47 3.69 4.32
C ALA A 69 1.18 4.30 4.87
N GLU A 70 1.13 5.61 5.04
CA GLU A 70 0.02 6.32 5.68
C GLU A 70 -1.18 6.52 4.75
N GLN A 71 -0.95 6.90 3.49
CA GLN A 71 -2.03 7.29 2.58
C GLN A 71 -2.52 6.15 1.68
N HIS A 72 -1.80 5.04 1.61
CA HIS A 72 -2.14 3.92 0.70
C HIS A 72 -2.19 2.57 1.43
N CYS A 73 -1.13 2.20 2.17
CA CYS A 73 -1.11 0.93 2.89
C CYS A 73 -2.11 0.90 4.06
N LEU A 74 -2.23 1.98 4.82
CA LEU A 74 -3.15 2.05 5.96
C LEU A 74 -4.63 1.98 5.52
N PRO A 75 -5.10 2.71 4.48
CA PRO A 75 -6.42 2.46 3.91
C PRO A 75 -6.62 1.01 3.45
N ALA A 76 -5.62 0.40 2.80
CA ALA A 76 -5.69 -1.00 2.39
C ALA A 76 -5.77 -1.96 3.60
N LEU A 77 -5.04 -1.69 4.67
CA LEU A 77 -5.12 -2.41 5.95
C LEU A 77 -6.53 -2.33 6.52
N ARG A 78 -7.10 -1.12 6.63
CA ARG A 78 -8.43 -0.87 7.20
C ARG A 78 -9.55 -1.47 6.36
N ALA A 79 -9.40 -1.49 5.03
CA ALA A 79 -10.30 -2.16 4.09
C ALA A 79 -10.13 -3.69 4.09
N HIS A 80 -9.10 -4.21 4.76
CA HIS A 80 -8.62 -5.59 4.67
C HIS A 80 -8.39 -6.06 3.22
N ALA A 81 -7.84 -5.15 2.40
CA ALA A 81 -7.64 -5.31 0.98
C ALA A 81 -6.38 -6.16 0.73
N LEU A 82 -6.50 -7.46 1.02
CA LEU A 82 -5.47 -8.46 0.80
C LEU A 82 -6.16 -9.82 0.60
N ASP A 83 -6.16 -10.28 -0.64
CA ASP A 83 -6.55 -11.64 -1.02
C ASP A 83 -5.31 -12.33 -1.64
N ARG A 84 -5.45 -13.08 -2.72
CA ARG A 84 -4.32 -13.68 -3.47
C ARG A 84 -3.36 -12.67 -4.12
N HIS A 85 -3.74 -11.39 -4.12
CA HIS A 85 -2.98 -10.31 -4.73
C HIS A 85 -2.81 -9.15 -3.75
N PRO A 86 -1.57 -8.75 -3.40
CA PRO A 86 -1.33 -7.68 -2.43
C PRO A 86 -1.49 -6.27 -3.02
N MET A 87 -1.95 -6.13 -4.27
CA MET A 87 -2.17 -4.83 -4.92
C MET A 87 -0.93 -3.92 -4.93
N VAL A 88 0.27 -4.51 -5.05
CA VAL A 88 1.56 -3.79 -5.01
C VAL A 88 1.60 -2.69 -6.06
N ALA A 89 1.25 -3.00 -7.31
CA ALA A 89 1.24 -2.02 -8.38
C ALA A 89 0.09 -1.03 -8.21
N GLU A 90 -1.09 -1.52 -7.85
CA GLU A 90 -2.34 -0.78 -7.82
C GLU A 90 -2.36 0.28 -6.71
N LEU A 91 -1.77 0.00 -5.54
CA LEU A 91 -1.59 0.98 -4.48
C LEU A 91 -0.48 2.00 -4.81
N SER A 92 0.57 1.59 -5.53
CA SER A 92 1.72 2.48 -5.83
C SER A 92 1.40 3.51 -6.91
N ARG A 93 0.62 3.11 -7.93
CA ARG A 93 0.28 3.93 -9.10
C ARG A 93 -0.31 5.31 -8.78
N PRO A 94 -1.35 5.45 -7.93
CA PRO A 94 -1.93 6.75 -7.64
C PRO A 94 -0.92 7.69 -6.99
N LEU A 95 -0.08 7.19 -6.09
CA LEU A 95 0.97 7.98 -5.46
C LEU A 95 2.05 8.43 -6.45
N ILE A 96 2.49 7.53 -7.33
CA ILE A 96 3.44 7.89 -8.39
C ILE A 96 2.84 8.97 -9.27
N ALA A 97 1.59 8.81 -9.72
CA ALA A 97 0.91 9.80 -10.54
C ALA A 97 0.83 11.18 -9.86
N LYS A 98 0.54 11.21 -8.55
CA LYS A 98 0.55 12.45 -7.74
C LYS A 98 1.90 13.15 -7.80
N HIS A 99 3.00 12.42 -7.63
CA HIS A 99 4.36 12.97 -7.71
C HIS A 99 4.76 13.39 -9.13
N LEU A 100 4.28 12.70 -10.18
CA LEU A 100 4.50 13.11 -11.57
C LEU A 100 3.77 14.42 -11.89
N VAL A 101 2.53 14.58 -11.44
CA VAL A 101 1.75 15.81 -11.63
C VAL A 101 2.40 16.98 -10.88
N ALA A 102 2.83 16.75 -9.63
CA ALA A 102 3.55 17.76 -8.86
C ALA A 102 4.86 18.20 -9.55
N ALA A 103 5.64 17.25 -10.09
CA ALA A 103 6.83 17.57 -10.87
C ALA A 103 6.48 18.27 -12.20
N ALA A 104 5.35 17.94 -12.82
CA ALA A 104 4.93 18.63 -14.04
C ALA A 104 4.63 20.11 -13.77
N ASP A 105 3.96 20.42 -12.66
CA ASP A 105 3.74 21.80 -12.22
C ASP A 105 5.06 22.51 -11.86
N GLU A 106 5.93 21.86 -11.08
CA GLU A 106 7.22 22.43 -10.65
C GLU A 106 8.14 22.77 -11.82
N PHE A 107 8.28 21.84 -12.77
CA PHE A 107 9.15 22.00 -13.91
C PHE A 107 8.44 22.62 -15.12
N GLY A 108 7.17 23.00 -15.03
CA GLY A 108 6.44 23.60 -16.16
C GLY A 108 6.30 22.66 -17.37
N ALA A 109 6.11 21.36 -17.12
CA ALA A 109 5.83 20.37 -18.13
C ALA A 109 4.34 20.39 -18.51
N ASN A 110 4.04 20.18 -19.79
CA ASN A 110 2.67 20.08 -20.30
C ASN A 110 2.25 18.63 -20.57
N ALA A 111 3.13 17.67 -20.34
CA ALA A 111 2.89 16.26 -20.60
C ALA A 111 3.54 15.33 -19.58
N VAL A 112 2.89 14.20 -19.32
CA VAL A 112 3.38 13.12 -18.47
C VAL A 112 3.37 11.81 -19.27
N ALA A 113 4.46 11.04 -19.17
CA ALA A 113 4.58 9.75 -19.81
C ALA A 113 4.16 8.62 -18.86
N GLY A 114 3.07 7.93 -19.20
CA GLY A 114 2.48 6.83 -18.43
C GLY A 114 1.38 7.24 -17.43
N PHE A 115 0.87 6.27 -16.66
CA PHE A 115 -0.10 6.48 -15.57
C PHE A 115 -1.39 7.23 -15.96
N GLY A 116 -1.84 7.09 -17.21
CA GLY A 116 -2.86 7.96 -17.79
C GLY A 116 -4.18 8.11 -17.03
N THR A 117 -4.75 7.02 -16.50
CA THR A 117 -6.00 7.11 -15.71
C THR A 117 -5.83 7.97 -14.46
N ASP A 118 -4.72 7.76 -13.75
CA ASP A 118 -4.42 8.41 -12.47
C ASP A 118 -4.04 9.89 -12.71
N VAL A 119 -3.19 10.16 -13.70
CA VAL A 119 -2.79 11.51 -14.10
C VAL A 119 -3.99 12.33 -14.58
N ALA A 120 -4.83 11.77 -15.45
CA ALA A 120 -6.00 12.49 -15.96
C ALA A 120 -7.04 12.79 -14.88
N ALA A 121 -7.12 11.97 -13.83
CA ALA A 121 -7.98 12.25 -12.68
C ALA A 121 -7.45 13.38 -11.80
N LEU A 122 -6.12 13.51 -11.69
CA LEU A 122 -5.45 14.53 -10.88
C LEU A 122 -5.36 15.88 -11.59
N ASP A 123 -4.90 15.90 -12.84
CA ASP A 123 -4.84 17.09 -13.68
C ASP A 123 -5.18 16.76 -15.15
N PRO A 124 -6.43 17.02 -15.59
CA PRO A 124 -6.87 16.73 -16.95
C PRO A 124 -6.24 17.66 -18.01
N ARG A 125 -5.47 18.68 -17.61
CA ARG A 125 -4.80 19.60 -18.55
C ARG A 125 -3.49 19.01 -19.10
N LEU A 126 -2.89 18.06 -18.39
CA LEU A 126 -1.64 17.42 -18.78
C LEU A 126 -1.90 16.41 -19.91
N ALA A 127 -1.12 16.49 -20.98
CA ALA A 127 -1.15 15.48 -22.03
C ALA A 127 -0.51 14.18 -21.52
N VAL A 128 -1.20 13.05 -21.70
CA VAL A 128 -0.65 11.74 -21.34
C VAL A 128 0.01 11.12 -22.57
N ILE A 129 1.33 10.93 -22.49
CA ILE A 129 2.12 10.26 -23.52
C ILE A 129 2.24 8.78 -23.14
N THR A 130 2.04 7.89 -24.11
CA THR A 130 2.42 6.48 -23.97
C THR A 130 3.66 6.26 -24.82
N PRO A 131 4.87 6.16 -24.21
CA PRO A 131 6.09 5.92 -24.97
C PRO A 131 5.92 4.65 -25.80
N GLU A 132 6.22 4.71 -27.10
CA GLU A 132 6.22 3.49 -27.89
C GLU A 132 7.32 2.57 -27.37
N ARG A 133 6.94 1.36 -26.95
CA ARG A 133 7.90 0.28 -26.75
C ARG A 133 8.61 0.09 -28.08
N GLY A 134 9.93 0.27 -28.12
CA GLY A 134 10.73 -0.17 -29.26
C GLY A 134 10.30 -1.59 -29.66
N ARG A 135 9.63 -1.70 -30.82
CA ARG A 135 9.15 -2.93 -31.48
C ARG A 135 8.82 -4.12 -30.56
N HIS A 136 7.73 -4.07 -29.81
CA HIS A 136 6.98 -5.29 -29.46
C HIS A 136 5.48 -5.00 -29.44
N PRO A 137 4.69 -5.53 -30.40
CA PRO A 137 3.26 -5.34 -30.44
C PRO A 137 2.60 -6.23 -29.37
N GLY A 138 2.07 -5.62 -28.32
CA GLY A 138 1.36 -6.34 -27.27
C GLY A 138 1.02 -5.48 -26.07
N SER A 139 -0.25 -5.05 -26.00
CA SER A 139 -0.93 -4.31 -24.92
C SER A 139 -0.51 -2.84 -24.69
N GLY A 140 -1.32 -1.91 -25.20
CA GLY A 140 -1.23 -0.46 -25.00
C GLY A 140 -1.67 0.01 -23.60
N LYS A 141 -1.11 -0.55 -22.54
CA LYS A 141 -1.18 0.03 -21.19
C LYS A 141 0.23 0.08 -20.63
N ALA A 142 0.72 1.28 -20.33
CA ALA A 142 1.92 1.45 -19.50
C ALA A 142 1.66 0.77 -18.15
N ARG A 143 2.21 -0.44 -17.98
CA ARG A 143 2.12 -1.20 -16.73
C ARG A 143 3.02 -0.50 -15.71
N CYS A 144 2.58 -0.40 -14.45
CA CYS A 144 3.45 0.09 -13.39
C CYS A 144 4.73 -0.78 -13.37
N PRO A 145 5.92 -0.20 -13.50
CA PRO A 145 7.16 -0.98 -13.56
C PRO A 145 7.54 -1.55 -12.19
N LEU A 146 7.00 -1.00 -11.09
CA LEU A 146 7.24 -1.49 -9.74
C LEU A 146 6.60 -2.86 -9.52
N ARG A 147 7.45 -3.84 -9.16
CA ARG A 147 7.08 -5.20 -8.74
C ARG A 147 7.26 -5.42 -7.23
N HIS A 148 7.77 -4.40 -6.55
CA HIS A 148 8.22 -4.42 -5.17
C HIS A 148 7.98 -3.05 -4.55
N ASN A 149 7.45 -3.03 -3.34
CA ASN A 149 7.38 -1.87 -2.45
C ASN A 149 7.34 -2.37 -1.00
N ILE A 150 7.19 -1.47 -0.04
CA ILE A 150 7.08 -1.86 1.38
C ILE A 150 5.87 -2.76 1.69
N TRP A 151 4.80 -2.73 0.90
CA TRP A 151 3.58 -3.51 1.16
C TRP A 151 3.71 -4.97 0.71
N GLY A 152 4.44 -5.20 -0.37
CA GLY A 152 4.72 -6.53 -0.88
C GLY A 152 5.66 -6.56 -2.08
N TRP A 153 6.05 -7.76 -2.45
CA TRP A 153 6.99 -8.01 -3.55
C TRP A 153 6.65 -9.30 -4.31
N GLY A 154 7.26 -9.53 -5.48
CA GLY A 154 7.15 -10.82 -6.17
C GLY A 154 7.72 -11.98 -5.33
N ALA A 155 7.25 -13.21 -5.48
CA ALA A 155 7.73 -14.33 -4.67
C ALA A 155 9.14 -14.80 -5.09
N HIS A 156 10.20 -14.26 -4.47
CA HIS A 156 11.60 -14.64 -4.76
C HIS A 156 12.45 -14.91 -3.50
N ARG A 157 11.91 -14.69 -2.30
CA ARG A 157 12.60 -14.98 -1.04
C ARG A 157 12.09 -16.29 -0.47
N ALA A 158 12.97 -17.27 -0.31
CA ALA A 158 12.63 -18.54 0.34
C ALA A 158 12.53 -18.32 1.85
N PRO A 159 11.45 -18.80 2.51
CA PRO A 159 11.34 -18.75 3.96
C PRO A 159 12.25 -19.78 4.62
N ASP A 160 12.53 -19.57 5.90
CA ASP A 160 13.22 -20.55 6.73
C ASP A 160 12.19 -21.34 7.56
N TRP A 161 11.91 -22.56 7.12
CA TRP A 161 10.95 -23.45 7.78
C TRP A 161 11.50 -24.09 9.06
N SER A 162 12.76 -23.85 9.41
CA SER A 162 13.42 -24.42 10.60
C SER A 162 13.34 -23.52 11.84
N LEU A 163 12.81 -22.31 11.69
CA LEU A 163 12.68 -21.37 12.80
C LEU A 163 11.63 -21.84 13.81
N ASP A 164 11.96 -21.67 15.09
CA ASP A 164 10.99 -21.85 16.19
C ASP A 164 9.87 -20.80 16.11
N PRO A 165 8.64 -21.12 16.57
CA PRO A 165 7.54 -20.16 16.58
C PRO A 165 7.92 -18.86 17.29
N GLU A 166 7.62 -17.73 16.66
CA GLU A 166 7.88 -16.41 17.22
C GLU A 166 6.57 -15.75 17.62
N GLU A 167 6.48 -15.30 18.87
CA GLU A 167 5.34 -14.54 19.39
C GLU A 167 5.66 -13.04 19.40
N LEU A 168 4.69 -12.22 19.01
CA LEU A 168 4.77 -10.76 19.13
C LEU A 168 3.40 -10.15 19.39
N THR A 169 3.39 -8.93 19.92
CA THR A 169 2.18 -8.14 20.18
C THR A 169 2.16 -6.91 19.27
N ILE A 170 1.01 -6.64 18.65
CA ILE A 170 0.76 -5.45 17.85
C ILE A 170 -0.28 -4.60 18.57
N THR A 171 0.03 -3.33 18.81
CA THR A 171 -0.90 -2.38 19.40
C THR A 171 -1.47 -1.50 18.30
N PHE A 172 -2.79 -1.34 18.31
CA PHE A 172 -3.54 -0.49 17.41
C PHE A 172 -4.19 0.67 18.17
N ASP A 173 -4.23 1.83 17.53
CA ASP A 173 -5.02 2.97 17.95
C ASP A 173 -5.82 3.49 16.74
N ALA A 174 -7.15 3.54 16.86
CA ALA A 174 -8.08 3.90 15.79
C ALA A 174 -7.77 3.19 14.45
N GLY A 175 -7.49 1.88 14.51
CA GLY A 175 -7.14 1.04 13.37
C GLY A 175 -5.74 1.28 12.78
N VAL A 176 -4.88 2.06 13.45
CA VAL A 176 -3.48 2.32 13.05
C VAL A 176 -2.55 1.49 13.93
N PRO A 177 -1.60 0.70 13.36
CA PRO A 177 -0.58 0.05 14.18
C PRO A 177 0.39 1.10 14.74
N VAL A 178 0.45 1.22 16.07
CA VAL A 178 1.22 2.25 16.78
C VAL A 178 2.36 1.69 17.64
N ALA A 179 2.34 0.39 17.96
CA ALA A 179 3.45 -0.27 18.65
C ALA A 179 3.60 -1.74 18.27
N ILE A 180 4.83 -2.26 18.37
CA ILE A 180 5.16 -3.69 18.29
C ILE A 180 5.95 -4.05 19.54
N ASP A 181 5.51 -5.07 20.28
CA ASP A 181 6.11 -5.49 21.56
C ASP A 181 6.30 -4.34 22.57
N GLY A 182 5.38 -3.37 22.54
CA GLY A 182 5.41 -2.17 23.40
C GLY A 182 6.34 -1.05 22.91
N GLU A 183 7.11 -1.25 21.84
CA GLU A 183 7.91 -0.20 21.22
C GLU A 183 7.07 0.58 20.21
N THR A 184 7.00 1.91 20.37
CA THR A 184 6.25 2.79 19.46
C THR A 184 6.84 2.77 18.06
N VAL A 185 5.98 2.63 17.05
CA VAL A 185 6.35 2.59 15.64
C VAL A 185 5.44 3.47 14.79
N THR A 186 5.97 4.02 13.70
CA THR A 186 5.16 4.58 12.61
C THR A 186 4.52 3.46 11.80
N ALA A 187 3.54 3.78 10.95
CA ALA A 187 2.96 2.82 10.02
C ALA A 187 4.01 2.17 9.10
N LEU A 188 4.98 2.97 8.63
CA LEU A 188 6.11 2.48 7.84
C LEU A 188 6.98 1.49 8.64
N GLN A 189 7.35 1.84 9.86
CA GLN A 189 8.16 0.99 10.73
C GLN A 189 7.44 -0.31 11.08
N ALA A 190 6.14 -0.25 11.35
CA ALA A 190 5.32 -1.44 11.60
C ALA A 190 5.35 -2.41 10.40
N ILE A 191 5.14 -1.89 9.20
CA ILE A 191 5.18 -2.68 7.96
C ILE A 191 6.58 -3.29 7.77
N GLN A 192 7.64 -2.50 7.93
CA GLN A 192 9.03 -2.95 7.74
C GLN A 192 9.42 -4.03 8.75
N GLU A 193 9.07 -3.84 10.02
CA GLU A 193 9.42 -4.79 11.07
C GLU A 193 8.66 -6.11 10.91
N LEU A 194 7.36 -6.05 10.60
CA LEU A 194 6.59 -7.27 10.31
C LEU A 194 7.01 -7.92 9.00
N ASN A 195 7.45 -7.16 8.00
CA ASN A 195 8.06 -7.74 6.80
C ASN A 195 9.31 -8.55 7.12
N ARG A 196 10.14 -8.07 8.05
CA ARG A 196 11.34 -8.76 8.50
C ARG A 196 10.99 -10.01 9.29
N ARG A 197 10.19 -9.88 10.35
CA ARG A 197 9.83 -10.99 11.27
C ARG A 197 8.93 -12.01 10.59
N ALA A 198 7.76 -11.59 10.10
CA ALA A 198 6.80 -12.49 9.47
C ALA A 198 7.34 -13.09 8.16
N GLY A 199 8.16 -12.34 7.42
CA GLY A 199 8.83 -12.84 6.23
C GLY A 199 9.87 -13.94 6.52
N ALA A 200 10.54 -13.91 7.67
CA ALA A 200 11.47 -14.97 8.08
C ALA A 200 10.72 -16.32 8.25
N HIS A 201 9.52 -16.27 8.82
CA HIS A 201 8.62 -17.42 9.00
C HIS A 201 7.80 -17.80 7.77
N GLY A 202 8.00 -17.13 6.63
CA GLY A 202 7.27 -17.39 5.38
C GLY A 202 5.82 -16.95 5.37
N VAL A 203 5.40 -16.11 6.31
CA VAL A 203 4.04 -15.57 6.34
C VAL A 203 3.78 -14.74 5.08
N GLY A 204 2.55 -14.80 4.57
CA GLY A 204 2.14 -13.98 3.44
C GLY A 204 2.73 -14.41 2.10
N LEU A 205 3.15 -15.67 1.96
CA LEU A 205 3.40 -16.30 0.67
C LEU A 205 2.08 -16.50 -0.08
N LEU A 206 1.92 -15.77 -1.18
CA LEU A 206 0.80 -15.85 -2.11
C LEU A 206 1.29 -16.50 -3.41
N ASP A 207 0.38 -16.77 -4.35
CA ASP A 207 0.67 -17.54 -5.57
C ASP A 207 1.94 -17.05 -6.31
N THR A 208 2.04 -15.75 -6.56
CA THR A 208 3.18 -15.12 -7.27
C THR A 208 3.83 -13.96 -6.51
N HIS A 209 3.32 -13.67 -5.31
CA HIS A 209 3.70 -12.50 -4.51
C HIS A 209 3.96 -12.88 -3.06
N GLN A 210 4.58 -11.97 -2.33
CA GLN A 210 4.85 -12.02 -0.90
C GLN A 210 4.41 -10.71 -0.27
N ALA A 211 3.62 -10.80 0.80
CA ALA A 211 3.19 -9.64 1.58
C ALA A 211 3.15 -9.97 3.08
N PRO A 212 4.29 -10.29 3.71
CA PRO A 212 4.35 -10.77 5.09
C PRO A 212 3.79 -9.75 6.09
N GLY A 213 4.27 -8.50 6.03
CA GLY A 213 3.83 -7.44 6.94
C GLY A 213 2.35 -7.13 6.78
N ALA A 214 1.88 -7.00 5.54
CA ALA A 214 0.47 -6.81 5.23
C ALA A 214 -0.41 -7.95 5.76
N THR A 215 0.02 -9.21 5.57
CA THR A 215 -0.70 -10.40 6.04
C THR A 215 -0.81 -10.42 7.56
N ALA A 216 0.29 -10.18 8.26
CA ALA A 216 0.32 -10.12 9.72
C ALA A 216 -0.57 -8.99 10.27
N LEU A 217 -0.44 -7.77 9.72
CA LEU A 217 -1.24 -6.61 10.11
C LEU A 217 -2.73 -6.83 9.88
N ILE A 218 -3.13 -7.30 8.68
CA ILE A 218 -4.55 -7.53 8.36
C ILE A 218 -5.13 -8.65 9.22
N THR A 219 -4.35 -9.69 9.52
CA THR A 219 -4.78 -10.78 10.41
C THR A 219 -5.08 -10.23 11.80
N ALA A 220 -4.14 -9.48 12.39
CA ALA A 220 -4.33 -8.90 13.72
C ALA A 220 -5.47 -7.86 13.74
N HIS A 221 -5.54 -7.00 12.72
CA HIS A 221 -6.54 -5.95 12.61
C HIS A 221 -7.97 -6.50 12.48
N ARG A 222 -8.17 -7.56 11.67
CA ARG A 222 -9.47 -8.25 11.55
C ARG A 222 -9.97 -8.76 12.90
N GLU A 223 -9.07 -9.32 13.69
CA GLU A 223 -9.38 -9.94 14.98
C GLU A 223 -9.70 -8.90 16.05
N LEU A 224 -9.09 -7.72 15.97
CA LEU A 224 -9.45 -6.58 16.81
C LEU A 224 -10.82 -6.01 16.43
N GLU A 225 -11.15 -5.94 15.12
CA GLU A 225 -12.47 -5.50 14.66
C GLU A 225 -13.60 -6.41 15.13
N GLU A 226 -13.37 -7.72 15.25
CA GLU A 226 -14.38 -8.65 15.80
C GLU A 226 -14.76 -8.34 17.25
N LEU A 227 -13.86 -7.73 18.03
CA LEU A 227 -14.12 -7.33 19.41
C LEU A 227 -14.72 -5.92 19.55
N THR A 228 -14.44 -5.05 18.59
CA THR A 228 -14.67 -3.60 18.70
C THR A 228 -15.85 -3.11 17.84
N LEU A 229 -16.19 -3.81 16.76
CA LEU A 229 -17.29 -3.42 15.89
C LEU A 229 -18.60 -4.11 16.25
N ASP A 230 -19.71 -3.37 16.09
CA ASP A 230 -21.04 -3.96 16.04
C ASP A 230 -21.11 -5.04 14.94
N ARG A 231 -21.91 -6.08 15.18
CA ARG A 231 -22.02 -7.23 14.28
C ARG A 231 -22.54 -6.86 12.88
N GLU A 232 -23.55 -6.00 12.78
CA GLU A 232 -24.11 -5.59 11.48
C GLU A 232 -23.17 -4.62 10.78
N LEU A 233 -22.53 -3.71 11.52
CA LEU A 233 -21.46 -2.85 10.98
C LEU A 233 -20.31 -3.69 10.41
N ALA A 234 -19.78 -4.65 11.17
CA ALA A 234 -18.71 -5.55 10.72
C ALA A 234 -19.13 -6.35 9.49
N ARG A 235 -20.39 -6.82 9.43
CA ARG A 235 -20.92 -7.55 8.27
C ARG A 235 -20.95 -6.68 7.02
N PHE A 236 -21.48 -5.46 7.12
CA PHE A 236 -21.56 -4.55 5.98
C PHE A 236 -20.18 -4.03 5.56
N LYS A 237 -19.29 -3.78 6.52
CA LYS A 237 -17.90 -3.36 6.26
C LYS A 237 -17.13 -4.36 5.42
N ARG A 238 -17.36 -5.67 5.54
CA ARG A 238 -16.75 -6.67 4.63
C ARG A 238 -17.15 -6.46 3.17
N THR A 239 -18.40 -6.12 2.90
CA THR A 239 -18.87 -5.77 1.55
C THR A 239 -18.22 -4.48 1.05
N VAL A 240 -18.13 -3.47 1.92
CA VAL A 240 -17.45 -2.21 1.60
C VAL A 240 -15.97 -2.43 1.30
N GLY A 241 -15.25 -3.19 2.12
CA GLY A 241 -13.83 -3.52 1.91
C GLY A 241 -13.58 -4.27 0.60
N HIS A 242 -14.45 -5.21 0.25
CA HIS A 242 -14.37 -5.89 -1.06
C HIS A 242 -14.56 -4.91 -2.21
N ARG A 243 -15.60 -4.06 -2.14
CA ARG A 243 -15.85 -3.06 -3.19
C ARG A 243 -14.73 -2.02 -3.29
N TRP A 244 -14.13 -1.66 -2.16
CA TRP A 244 -12.96 -0.79 -2.12
C TRP A 244 -11.77 -1.42 -2.86
N ALA A 245 -11.46 -2.69 -2.57
CA ALA A 245 -10.38 -3.42 -3.23
C ALA A 245 -10.59 -3.55 -4.74
N GLU A 246 -11.84 -3.81 -5.19
CA GLU A 246 -12.18 -3.83 -6.63
C GLU A 246 -11.88 -2.49 -7.32
N LEU A 247 -12.26 -1.35 -6.70
CA LEU A 247 -12.00 -0.02 -7.27
C LEU A 247 -10.50 0.26 -7.37
N VAL A 248 -9.72 -0.10 -6.35
CA VAL A 248 -8.26 0.04 -6.38
C VAL A 248 -7.66 -0.83 -7.48
N HIS A 249 -8.11 -2.08 -7.59
CA HIS A 249 -7.67 -3.00 -8.65
C HIS A 249 -7.95 -2.45 -10.06
N ASP A 250 -9.13 -1.86 -10.25
CA ASP A 250 -9.55 -1.24 -11.51
C ASP A 250 -8.84 0.09 -11.83
N GLY A 251 -7.96 0.58 -10.95
CA GLY A 251 -7.28 1.87 -11.10
C GLY A 251 -8.21 3.07 -10.91
N ARG A 252 -9.22 2.93 -10.05
CA ARG A 252 -10.23 3.96 -9.75
C ARG A 252 -10.00 4.60 -8.38
N TRP A 253 -8.73 4.78 -8.00
CA TRP A 253 -8.32 5.37 -6.73
C TRP A 253 -8.94 6.75 -6.50
N TYR A 254 -8.96 7.60 -7.53
CA TYR A 254 -9.50 8.96 -7.49
C TYR A 254 -10.99 9.04 -7.86
N SER A 255 -11.76 7.96 -7.68
CA SER A 255 -13.19 7.97 -7.99
C SER A 255 -14.03 8.42 -6.80
N PRO A 256 -15.16 9.15 -7.03
CA PRO A 256 -16.02 9.60 -5.94
C PRO A 256 -16.57 8.48 -5.07
N LEU A 257 -16.80 7.29 -5.65
CA LEU A 257 -17.23 6.13 -4.88
C LEU A 257 -16.13 5.67 -3.91
N LYS A 258 -14.87 5.64 -4.36
CA LYS A 258 -13.74 5.27 -3.50
C LYS A 258 -13.64 6.23 -2.31
N ASP A 259 -13.75 7.54 -2.53
CA ASP A 259 -13.73 8.54 -1.44
C ASP A 259 -14.87 8.35 -0.43
N ALA A 260 -16.07 8.00 -0.91
CA ALA A 260 -17.20 7.69 -0.03
C ALA A 260 -16.96 6.41 0.80
N LEU A 261 -16.32 5.39 0.21
CA LEU A 261 -15.94 4.18 0.93
C LEU A 261 -14.81 4.45 1.93
N ASP A 262 -13.85 5.32 1.61
CA ASP A 262 -12.81 5.77 2.54
C ASP A 262 -13.43 6.44 3.78
N ALA A 263 -14.40 7.32 3.59
CA ALA A 263 -15.10 7.98 4.69
C ALA A 263 -15.85 6.98 5.58
N PHE A 264 -16.57 6.03 4.97
CA PHE A 264 -17.24 4.95 5.71
C PHE A 264 -16.24 4.09 6.50
N ILE A 265 -15.13 3.70 5.86
CA ILE A 265 -14.11 2.88 6.51
C ILE A 265 -13.49 3.68 7.65
N ALA A 266 -13.07 4.93 7.44
CA ALA A 266 -12.49 5.77 8.47
C ALA A 266 -13.42 5.92 9.69
N ASP A 267 -14.71 6.15 9.47
CA ASP A 267 -15.71 6.20 10.53
C ASP A 267 -15.73 4.88 11.31
N SER A 268 -15.67 3.71 10.67
CA SER A 268 -15.65 2.43 11.39
C SER A 268 -14.43 2.20 12.29
N GLN A 269 -13.34 2.98 12.15
CA GLN A 269 -12.08 2.71 12.85
C GLN A 269 -11.94 3.36 14.22
N HIS A 270 -12.81 4.30 14.60
CA HIS A 270 -12.65 5.11 15.81
C HIS A 270 -12.56 4.30 17.12
N GLN A 271 -13.17 3.10 17.16
CA GLN A 271 -13.16 2.19 18.32
C GLN A 271 -12.17 1.03 18.18
N VAL A 272 -11.42 0.95 17.07
CA VAL A 272 -10.51 -0.16 16.79
C VAL A 272 -9.15 0.10 17.46
N SER A 273 -9.15 0.13 18.79
CA SER A 273 -7.97 0.36 19.63
C SER A 273 -7.76 -0.81 20.60
N GLY A 274 -6.52 -1.28 20.72
CA GLY A 274 -6.17 -2.41 21.57
C GLY A 274 -4.91 -3.16 21.15
N GLU A 275 -4.67 -4.30 21.78
CA GLU A 275 -3.51 -5.16 21.56
C GLU A 275 -3.93 -6.52 21.00
N VAL A 276 -3.19 -6.99 20.00
CA VAL A 276 -3.37 -8.32 19.43
C VAL A 276 -2.03 -9.05 19.45
N ARG A 277 -2.02 -10.21 20.09
CA ARG A 277 -0.88 -11.09 20.18
C ARG A 277 -0.97 -12.16 19.11
N ILE A 278 0.08 -12.27 18.29
CA ILE A 278 0.14 -13.23 17.19
C ILE A 278 1.38 -14.12 17.32
N VAL A 279 1.27 -15.33 16.80
CA VAL A 279 2.38 -16.26 16.61
C VAL A 279 2.64 -16.42 15.12
N LEU A 280 3.88 -16.15 14.73
CA LEU A 280 4.41 -16.30 13.39
C LEU A 280 5.15 -17.65 13.32
N HIS A 281 4.67 -18.55 12.48
CA HIS A 281 5.33 -19.84 12.28
C HIS A 281 4.82 -20.54 11.03
N ALA A 282 5.72 -21.24 10.32
CA ALA A 282 5.39 -22.12 9.21
C ALA A 282 4.37 -21.51 8.23
N GLY A 283 4.63 -20.27 7.80
CA GLY A 283 3.87 -19.59 6.77
C GLY A 283 2.56 -18.95 7.24
N ARG A 284 2.29 -18.97 8.55
CA ARG A 284 1.04 -18.48 9.13
C ARG A 284 1.30 -17.45 10.22
N ALA A 285 0.45 -16.42 10.25
CA ALA A 285 0.23 -15.59 11.43
C ALA A 285 -1.05 -16.10 12.11
N GLN A 286 -0.97 -16.51 13.37
CA GLN A 286 -2.10 -17.02 14.15
C GLN A 286 -2.30 -16.16 15.38
N VAL A 287 -3.53 -15.68 15.59
CA VAL A 287 -3.86 -14.90 16.79
C VAL A 287 -3.94 -15.82 18.01
N ARG A 288 -3.32 -15.38 19.11
CA ARG A 288 -3.28 -16.10 20.40
C ARG A 288 -4.12 -15.43 21.47
N ASP A 289 -4.02 -14.11 21.56
CA ASP A 289 -4.75 -13.29 22.53
C ASP A 289 -5.10 -11.96 21.87
N ARG A 290 -6.21 -11.36 22.32
CA ARG A 290 -6.70 -10.08 21.81
C ARG A 290 -7.37 -9.31 22.95
N ARG A 291 -7.04 -8.03 23.07
CA ARG A 291 -7.58 -7.13 24.10
C ARG A 291 -7.94 -5.81 23.45
N ALA A 292 -9.19 -5.40 23.58
CA ALA A 292 -9.63 -4.06 23.19
C ALA A 292 -9.63 -3.14 24.42
N GLU A 293 -9.26 -1.87 24.23
CA GLU A 293 -9.36 -0.85 25.29
C GLU A 293 -10.83 -0.62 25.68
N GLU A 294 -11.70 -0.53 24.68
CA GLU A 294 -13.16 -0.48 24.84
C GLU A 294 -13.82 -1.55 23.96
N PRO A 295 -14.06 -2.77 24.49
CA PRO A 295 -14.82 -3.79 23.76
C PRO A 295 -16.25 -3.30 23.48
N TRP A 296 -16.80 -3.63 22.30
CA TRP A 296 -18.13 -3.15 21.89
C TRP A 296 -19.22 -3.50 22.92
N CYS A 297 -19.20 -4.74 23.44
CA CYS A 297 -20.14 -5.22 24.45
C CYS A 297 -20.06 -4.45 25.77
N ALA A 298 -18.87 -3.96 26.14
CA ALA A 298 -18.68 -3.18 27.37
C ALA A 298 -19.19 -1.74 27.21
N ALA A 299 -18.94 -1.13 26.04
CA ALA A 299 -19.41 0.22 25.73
C ALA A 299 -20.95 0.29 25.57
N ASN A 300 -21.59 -0.79 25.13
CA ASN A 300 -23.03 -0.83 24.81
C ASN A 300 -23.84 -1.80 25.69
N ALA A 301 -23.33 -2.17 26.86
CA ALA A 301 -24.06 -3.01 27.81
C ALA A 301 -25.39 -2.34 28.22
N PRO A 302 -26.55 -3.03 28.13
CA PRO A 302 -27.82 -2.43 28.52
C PRO A 302 -27.84 -2.08 30.02
N THR A 303 -28.01 -0.80 30.33
CA THR A 303 -27.98 -0.25 31.71
C THR A 303 -29.11 -0.73 32.62
N TRP A 304 -30.11 -1.44 32.09
CA TRP A 304 -31.24 -2.00 32.85
C TRP A 304 -31.03 -3.44 33.32
N TYR A 305 -29.88 -4.05 33.00
CA TYR A 305 -29.52 -5.40 33.41
C TYR A 305 -28.58 -5.37 34.63
N ASP A 306 -29.07 -4.97 35.81
CA ASP A 306 -28.37 -5.27 37.07
C ASP A 306 -29.32 -5.54 38.25
N SER A 307 -29.20 -6.73 38.82
CA SER A 307 -29.07 -6.95 40.28
C SER A 307 -28.94 -8.43 40.69
N SER A 308 -29.08 -9.43 39.81
CA SER A 308 -29.04 -10.84 40.28
C SER A 308 -28.41 -11.92 39.40
N GLN A 309 -27.94 -11.64 38.18
CA GLN A 309 -27.30 -12.67 37.35
C GLN A 309 -26.02 -12.17 36.68
N ARG A 310 -24.87 -12.35 37.34
CA ARG A 310 -23.56 -12.31 36.70
C ARG A 310 -23.39 -13.58 35.87
N LEU A 311 -23.84 -13.55 34.63
CA LEU A 311 -23.19 -14.32 33.58
C LEU A 311 -22.44 -13.30 32.73
N ALA A 312 -21.18 -13.09 33.08
CA ALA A 312 -20.22 -12.51 32.15
C ALA A 312 -20.21 -13.44 30.94
N GLN A 313 -20.94 -13.09 29.88
CA GLN A 313 -20.66 -13.70 28.59
C GLN A 313 -19.26 -13.21 28.21
N PRO A 314 -18.26 -14.10 28.08
CA PRO A 314 -16.99 -13.67 27.53
C PRO A 314 -17.29 -13.15 26.13
N CYS A 315 -16.82 -11.93 25.84
CA CYS A 315 -16.58 -11.53 24.45
C CYS A 315 -15.78 -12.67 23.82
N GLY A 316 -16.42 -13.43 22.93
CA GLY A 316 -15.88 -14.64 22.33
C GLY A 316 -14.70 -14.36 21.42
#